data_AF-A0A1I8BFT3-F1
#
_entry.id   AF-A0A1I8BFT3-F1
#
_cell.length_a   1.000
_cell.length_b   1.000
_cell.length_c   1.000
_cell.angle_alpha   90.00
_cell.angle_beta   90.00
_cell.angle_gamma   90.00
#
_symmetry.space_group_name_H-M   'P 1'
#
loop_
_entity.id
_entity.type
_entity.pdbx_description
1 polymer ?
#
loop_
_entity_poly.entity_id
_entity_poly.type
_entity_poly.pdbx_seq_one_letter_code
_entity_poly.pdbx_strand_id
1 'polypeptide(L)'
;MYIMDLSGLHFDSNLITMLRGALRSLSTFMTEHYVELIRSFVIVNAPEFISMIWSIAKPLLPEKTRQKVIIMGASHWKKEILEMASPKALPTFWNESSGNRVFLAELNRSKQVDRNTLYKSDPKQTVASGYYKQLNVSPGKSSYVDLMVEKHIPGPTYVPMSGQHRTEMTGIYRLYFSNEHSWFHVLKIRYRINSQLNKEEEE
;
A
#
# COMPACT_ATOMS: atom_id res chain seq x y z
N MET A 1 -10.46 -8.46 -16.57
CA MET A 1 -11.29 -7.37 -16.02
C MET A 1 -10.91 -7.20 -14.57
N TYR A 2 -10.85 -5.97 -14.05
CA TYR A 2 -10.63 -5.71 -12.63
C TYR A 2 -11.94 -5.22 -12.01
N ILE A 3 -12.35 -5.78 -10.86
CA ILE A 3 -13.56 -5.34 -10.15
C ILE A 3 -13.17 -4.76 -8.79
N MET A 4 -13.76 -3.63 -8.42
CA MET A 4 -13.57 -2.96 -7.14
C MET A 4 -14.92 -2.82 -6.43
N ASP A 5 -15.10 -3.55 -5.33
CA ASP A 5 -16.28 -3.47 -4.47
C ASP A 5 -16.11 -2.34 -3.45
N LEU A 6 -17.04 -1.38 -3.44
CA LEU A 6 -17.04 -0.23 -2.53
C LEU A 6 -18.04 -0.37 -1.36
N SER A 7 -18.52 -1.59 -1.10
CA SER A 7 -19.33 -1.93 0.07
C SER A 7 -18.74 -1.39 1.38
N GLY A 8 -19.47 -0.50 2.06
CA GLY A 8 -19.05 0.08 3.33
C GLY A 8 -18.00 1.19 3.24
N LEU A 9 -17.73 1.73 2.04
CA LEU A 9 -16.93 2.94 1.90
C LEU A 9 -17.74 4.16 2.37
N HIS A 10 -17.26 4.83 3.41
CA HIS A 10 -17.79 6.10 3.88
C HIS A 10 -16.99 7.28 3.32
N PHE A 11 -17.62 8.45 3.21
CA PHE A 11 -16.93 9.67 2.82
C PHE A 11 -16.06 10.20 3.96
N ASP A 12 -14.82 10.53 3.65
CA ASP A 12 -13.83 11.16 4.54
C ASP A 12 -13.11 12.24 3.72
N SER A 13 -12.87 13.41 4.32
CA SER A 13 -12.11 14.49 3.68
C SER A 13 -10.68 14.04 3.31
N ASN A 14 -10.12 13.07 4.03
CA ASN A 14 -8.82 12.46 3.69
C ASN A 14 -8.83 11.77 2.30
N LEU A 15 -9.97 11.26 1.81
CA LEU A 15 -10.07 10.71 0.45
C LEU A 15 -9.75 11.79 -0.59
N ILE A 16 -10.27 13.00 -0.44
CA ILE A 16 -10.01 14.11 -1.38
C ILE A 16 -8.53 14.50 -1.37
N THR A 17 -7.87 14.48 -0.21
CA THR A 17 -6.42 14.70 -0.07
C THR A 17 -5.63 13.58 -0.77
N MET A 18 -6.00 12.31 -0.57
CA MET A 18 -5.36 11.15 -1.20
C MET A 18 -5.52 11.16 -2.73
N LEU A 19 -6.69 11.56 -3.24
CA LEU A 19 -6.98 11.67 -4.67
C LEU A 19 -6.14 12.77 -5.36
N ARG A 20 -5.88 13.89 -4.68
CA ARG A 20 -5.07 14.99 -5.23
C ARG A 20 -3.57 14.68 -5.23
N GLY A 21 -3.09 13.94 -4.24
CA GLY A 21 -1.69 13.52 -4.13
C GLY A 21 -1.41 12.14 -4.74
N ALA A 22 -1.72 11.08 -3.99
CA ALA A 22 -1.32 9.72 -4.31
C ALA A 22 -1.91 9.20 -5.63
N LEU A 23 -3.19 9.46 -5.93
CA LEU A 23 -3.78 9.01 -7.20
C LEU A 23 -3.14 9.69 -8.41
N ARG A 24 -2.67 10.94 -8.29
CA ARG A 24 -1.94 11.62 -9.37
C ARG A 24 -0.62 10.92 -9.66
N SER A 25 0.19 10.63 -8.63
CA SER A 25 1.45 9.90 -8.78
C SER A 25 1.25 8.49 -9.32
N LEU A 26 0.21 7.78 -8.85
CA LEU A 26 -0.16 6.44 -9.35
C LEU A 26 -0.62 6.50 -10.82
N SER A 27 -1.38 7.52 -11.23
CA SER A 27 -1.81 7.70 -12.61
C SER A 27 -0.63 7.90 -13.56
N THR A 28 0.33 8.76 -13.20
CA THR A 28 1.58 8.95 -13.94
C THR A 28 2.35 7.64 -14.08
N PHE A 29 2.67 6.97 -12.97
CA PHE A 29 3.42 5.71 -12.97
C PHE A 29 2.74 4.57 -13.74
N MET A 30 1.41 4.41 -13.61
CA MET A 30 0.64 3.42 -14.38
C MET A 30 0.62 3.73 -15.88
N THR A 31 0.65 5.02 -16.25
CA THR A 31 0.73 5.47 -17.65
C THR A 31 2.12 5.27 -18.26
N GLU A 32 3.17 5.33 -17.44
CA GLU A 32 4.56 5.16 -17.87
C GLU A 32 4.99 3.68 -17.96
N HIS A 33 4.50 2.81 -17.07
CA HIS A 33 4.99 1.43 -16.94
C HIS A 33 3.97 0.32 -17.18
N TYR A 34 2.67 0.58 -17.09
CA TYR A 34 1.62 -0.47 -17.08
C TYR A 34 0.49 -0.21 -18.07
N VAL A 35 0.86 0.32 -19.24
CA VAL A 35 -0.05 0.59 -20.36
C VAL A 35 -0.81 -0.69 -20.76
N GLU A 36 -2.11 -0.52 -20.97
CA GLU A 36 -3.05 -1.48 -21.58
C GLU A 36 -3.33 -2.83 -20.90
N LEU A 37 -2.57 -3.26 -19.88
CA LEU A 37 -2.77 -4.52 -19.14
C LEU A 37 -4.22 -4.77 -18.65
N ILE A 38 -4.96 -3.71 -18.30
CA ILE A 38 -6.35 -3.84 -17.81
C ILE A 38 -7.32 -3.45 -18.93
N ARG A 39 -8.19 -4.41 -19.31
CA ARG A 39 -9.27 -4.23 -20.30
C ARG A 39 -10.37 -3.28 -19.81
N SER A 40 -10.81 -3.46 -18.57
CA SER A 40 -11.89 -2.69 -17.92
C SER A 40 -11.69 -2.69 -16.41
N PHE A 41 -11.95 -1.56 -15.77
CA PHE A 41 -12.09 -1.36 -14.33
C PHE A 41 -13.58 -1.19 -14.03
N VAL A 42 -14.16 -2.10 -13.26
CA VAL A 42 -15.58 -2.05 -12.89
C VAL A 42 -15.68 -1.76 -11.39
N ILE A 43 -16.27 -0.62 -11.05
CA ILE A 43 -16.57 -0.24 -9.68
C ILE A 43 -17.99 -0.70 -9.38
N VAL A 44 -18.19 -1.49 -8.32
CA VAL A 44 -19.50 -2.02 -7.93
C VAL A 44 -19.89 -1.60 -6.52
N ASN A 45 -21.20 -1.58 -6.26
CA ASN A 45 -21.80 -1.06 -5.03
C ASN A 45 -21.37 0.37 -4.70
N ALA A 46 -21.21 1.23 -5.71
CA ALA A 46 -20.67 2.58 -5.53
C ALA A 46 -21.64 3.48 -4.74
N PRO A 47 -21.21 4.08 -3.61
CA PRO A 47 -21.96 5.14 -2.93
C PRO A 47 -22.09 6.40 -3.79
N GLU A 48 -23.14 7.19 -3.59
CA GLU A 48 -23.47 8.38 -4.41
C GLU A 48 -22.32 9.38 -4.55
N PHE A 49 -21.53 9.58 -3.49
CA PHE A 49 -20.37 10.49 -3.49
C PHE A 49 -19.24 10.05 -4.43
N ILE A 50 -19.24 8.81 -4.94
CA ILE A 50 -18.27 8.33 -5.93
C ILE A 50 -18.41 9.10 -7.25
N SER A 51 -19.60 9.58 -7.61
CA SER A 51 -19.78 10.45 -8.79
C SER A 51 -19.00 11.77 -8.66
N MET A 52 -18.92 12.33 -7.44
CA MET A 52 -18.12 13.53 -7.14
C MET A 52 -16.61 13.22 -7.10
N ILE A 53 -16.22 12.08 -6.53
CA ILE A 53 -14.82 11.63 -6.57
C ILE A 53 -14.36 11.36 -8.02
N TRP A 54 -15.23 10.80 -8.85
CA TRP A 54 -14.96 10.52 -10.25
C TRP A 54 -14.81 11.80 -11.08
N SER A 55 -15.60 12.84 -10.86
CA SER A 55 -15.43 14.11 -11.59
C SER A 55 -14.08 14.78 -11.29
N ILE A 56 -13.54 14.61 -10.07
CA ILE A 56 -12.20 15.07 -9.67
C ILE A 56 -11.10 14.16 -10.25
N ALA A 57 -11.28 12.84 -10.25
CA ALA A 57 -10.29 11.87 -10.72
C ALA A 57 -10.19 11.76 -12.25
N LYS A 58 -11.32 11.85 -12.96
CA LYS A 58 -11.41 11.72 -14.42
C LYS A 58 -10.43 12.60 -15.20
N PRO A 59 -10.22 13.91 -14.93
CA PRO A 59 -9.23 14.72 -15.65
C PRO A 59 -7.77 14.31 -15.39
N LEU A 60 -7.48 13.53 -14.34
CA LEU A 60 -6.14 13.04 -14.02
C LEU A 60 -5.78 11.72 -14.74
N LEU A 61 -6.70 11.16 -15.54
CA LEU A 61 -6.54 9.87 -16.21
C LEU A 61 -6.45 10.04 -17.75
N PRO A 62 -5.57 9.30 -18.45
CA PRO A 62 -5.52 9.26 -19.91
C PRO A 62 -6.84 8.80 -20.53
N GLU A 63 -7.19 9.29 -21.73
CA GLU A 63 -8.49 8.99 -22.38
C GLU A 63 -8.75 7.48 -22.54
N LYS A 64 -7.75 6.71 -22.99
CA LYS A 64 -7.79 5.24 -23.05
C LYS A 64 -8.12 4.57 -21.71
N THR A 65 -7.84 5.22 -20.58
CA THR A 65 -8.16 4.74 -19.23
C THR A 65 -9.55 5.22 -18.79
N ARG A 66 -9.94 6.45 -19.15
CA ARG A 66 -11.29 7.00 -18.85
C ARG A 66 -12.40 6.15 -19.45
N GLN A 67 -12.22 5.70 -20.70
CA GLN A 67 -13.17 4.83 -21.41
C GLN A 67 -13.26 3.40 -20.85
N LYS A 68 -12.33 3.00 -19.96
CA LYS A 68 -12.27 1.66 -19.36
C LYS A 68 -12.91 1.59 -17.97
N VAL A 69 -13.26 2.72 -17.36
CA VAL A 69 -13.87 2.78 -16.03
C VAL A 69 -15.40 2.75 -16.16
N ILE A 70 -16.00 1.73 -15.55
CA ILE A 70 -17.44 1.52 -15.45
C ILE A 70 -17.81 1.63 -13.98
N ILE A 71 -18.85 2.42 -13.65
CA ILE A 71 -19.26 2.67 -12.27
C ILE A 71 -20.73 2.26 -12.12
N MET A 72 -20.95 1.18 -11.37
CA MET A 72 -22.27 0.66 -11.04
C MET A 72 -22.64 1.11 -9.62
N GLY A 73 -23.84 1.68 -9.46
CA GLY A 73 -24.30 2.24 -8.18
C GLY A 73 -24.56 1.19 -7.11
N ALA A 74 -25.01 1.60 -5.93
CA ALA A 74 -25.45 0.68 -4.87
C ALA A 74 -26.68 -0.16 -5.28
N SER A 75 -27.58 0.43 -6.07
CA SER A 75 -28.73 -0.27 -6.66
C SER A 75 -28.32 -1.10 -7.87
N HIS A 76 -28.92 -2.30 -8.00
CA HIS A 76 -28.96 -3.16 -9.20
C HIS A 76 -27.65 -3.67 -9.84
N TRP A 77 -26.46 -3.19 -9.45
CA TRP A 77 -25.17 -3.64 -9.96
C TRP A 77 -24.98 -5.17 -10.00
N LYS A 78 -25.59 -5.90 -9.06
CA LYS A 78 -25.58 -7.37 -9.00
C LYS A 78 -26.19 -8.05 -10.25
N LYS A 79 -27.03 -7.33 -11.02
CA LYS A 79 -27.53 -7.75 -12.33
C LYS A 79 -26.58 -7.32 -13.45
N GLU A 80 -26.21 -6.04 -13.47
CA GLU A 80 -25.32 -5.43 -14.47
C GLU A 80 -23.97 -6.18 -14.59
N ILE A 81 -23.40 -6.61 -13.47
CA ILE A 81 -22.13 -7.38 -13.45
C ILE A 81 -22.25 -8.76 -14.12
N LEU A 82 -23.44 -9.36 -14.16
CA LEU A 82 -23.68 -10.67 -14.80
C LEU A 82 -23.76 -10.58 -16.33
N GLU A 83 -24.06 -9.41 -16.88
CA GLU A 83 -24.06 -9.16 -18.33
C GLU A 83 -22.63 -9.16 -18.91
N MET A 84 -21.62 -8.93 -18.06
CA MET A 84 -20.20 -8.85 -18.43
C MET A 84 -19.30 -9.91 -17.77
N ALA A 85 -19.79 -10.70 -16.81
CA ALA A 85 -19.00 -11.71 -16.12
C ALA A 85 -19.78 -12.98 -15.76
N SER A 86 -19.15 -14.14 -16.01
CA SER A 86 -19.73 -15.43 -15.63
C SER A 86 -19.88 -15.54 -14.10
N PRO A 87 -21.02 -16.02 -13.57
CA PRO A 87 -21.19 -16.17 -12.12
C PRO A 87 -20.17 -17.09 -11.44
N LYS A 88 -19.52 -17.99 -12.19
CA LYS A 88 -18.38 -18.82 -11.72
C LYS A 88 -17.10 -18.03 -11.40
N ALA A 89 -17.01 -16.76 -11.84
CA ALA A 89 -15.88 -15.87 -11.57
C ALA A 89 -16.22 -14.76 -10.56
N LEU A 90 -17.44 -14.73 -10.02
CA LEU A 90 -17.92 -13.69 -9.11
C LEU A 90 -18.10 -14.23 -7.68
N PRO A 91 -17.68 -13.49 -6.64
CA PRO A 91 -17.60 -14.02 -5.27
C PRO A 91 -18.93 -14.47 -4.67
N THR A 92 -18.94 -15.66 -4.07
CA THR A 92 -20.08 -16.22 -3.31
C THR A 92 -20.59 -15.28 -2.21
N PHE A 93 -19.71 -14.45 -1.65
CA PHE A 93 -20.04 -13.48 -0.60
C PHE A 93 -20.84 -12.24 -1.08
N TRP A 94 -21.24 -12.18 -2.34
CA TRP A 94 -22.19 -11.19 -2.87
C TRP A 94 -23.64 -11.69 -2.93
N ASN A 95 -23.90 -12.99 -2.69
CA ASN A 95 -25.26 -13.50 -2.58
C ASN A 95 -25.94 -12.96 -1.31
N GLU A 96 -27.28 -12.82 -1.34
CA GLU A 96 -28.05 -12.57 -0.13
C GLU A 96 -28.10 -13.83 0.75
N SER A 97 -28.11 -13.67 2.08
CA SER A 97 -28.06 -14.78 3.04
C SER A 97 -29.27 -15.72 2.98
N SER A 98 -30.42 -15.24 2.48
CA SER A 98 -31.67 -15.97 2.28
C SER A 98 -32.00 -16.23 0.80
N GLY A 99 -31.11 -15.86 -0.13
CA GLY A 99 -31.37 -15.88 -1.57
C GLY A 99 -30.86 -17.14 -2.28
N ASN A 100 -31.23 -17.26 -3.56
CA ASN A 100 -30.60 -18.23 -4.47
C ASN A 100 -29.12 -17.88 -4.68
N ARG A 101 -28.23 -18.88 -4.75
CA ARG A 101 -26.79 -18.69 -4.93
C ARG A 101 -26.46 -18.47 -6.41
N VAL A 102 -26.52 -17.21 -6.82
CA VAL A 102 -26.18 -16.79 -8.20
C VAL A 102 -24.65 -16.73 -8.40
N PHE A 103 -23.92 -16.15 -7.44
CA PHE A 103 -22.45 -16.02 -7.52
C PHE A 103 -21.75 -17.22 -6.89
N LEU A 104 -20.71 -17.75 -7.54
CA LEU A 104 -20.19 -19.11 -7.28
C LEU A 104 -18.66 -19.19 -7.05
N ALA A 105 -17.90 -18.09 -7.14
CA ALA A 105 -16.46 -18.12 -6.88
C ALA A 105 -16.14 -18.02 -5.37
N GLU A 106 -15.40 -18.98 -4.83
CA GLU A 106 -14.94 -18.92 -3.43
C GLU A 106 -13.69 -18.03 -3.34
N LEU A 107 -13.86 -16.81 -2.84
CA LEU A 107 -12.79 -15.82 -2.70
C LEU A 107 -12.64 -15.38 -1.23
N ASN A 108 -11.40 -15.27 -0.79
CA ASN A 108 -11.08 -14.73 0.55
C ASN A 108 -11.41 -13.23 0.62
N ARG A 109 -12.23 -12.83 1.60
CA ARG A 109 -12.35 -11.41 1.98
C ARG A 109 -11.10 -10.97 2.74
N SER A 110 -10.74 -9.70 2.63
CA SER A 110 -9.76 -9.07 3.52
C SER A 110 -10.22 -9.15 4.98
N LYS A 111 -9.32 -9.50 5.89
CA LYS A 111 -9.57 -9.40 7.34
C LYS A 111 -9.62 -7.92 7.71
N GLN A 112 -10.57 -7.52 8.57
CA GLN A 112 -10.52 -6.20 9.17
C GLN A 112 -9.26 -6.08 10.02
N VAL A 113 -8.46 -5.04 9.77
CA VAL A 113 -7.26 -4.75 10.55
C VAL A 113 -7.68 -4.03 11.83
N ASP A 114 -7.52 -4.67 12.99
CA ASP A 114 -7.77 -4.02 14.27
C ASP A 114 -6.81 -2.84 14.45
N ARG A 115 -7.38 -1.63 14.60
CA ARG A 115 -6.65 -0.38 14.83
C ARG A 115 -5.81 -0.38 16.11
N ASN A 116 -5.97 -1.37 17.00
CA ASN A 116 -5.13 -1.57 18.17
C ASN A 116 -3.93 -2.50 17.91
N THR A 117 -3.98 -3.37 16.90
CA THR A 117 -2.83 -4.15 16.41
C THR A 117 -1.94 -3.37 15.45
N LEU A 118 -2.42 -2.26 14.89
CA LEU A 118 -1.56 -1.29 14.19
C LEU A 118 -0.45 -0.78 15.12
N TYR A 119 0.78 -0.74 14.63
CA TYR A 119 1.95 -0.25 15.37
C TYR A 119 1.81 1.23 15.72
N LYS A 120 1.30 1.52 16.93
CA LYS A 120 1.24 2.84 17.52
C LYS A 120 2.60 3.18 18.14
N SER A 121 3.50 3.76 17.36
CA SER A 121 4.75 4.29 17.90
C SER A 121 4.46 5.48 18.82
N ASP A 122 4.49 5.26 20.15
CA ASP A 122 4.57 6.38 21.09
C ASP A 122 5.86 7.17 20.79
N PRO A 123 5.76 8.48 20.47
CA PRO A 123 6.95 9.29 20.28
C PRO A 123 7.82 9.35 21.54
N LYS A 124 7.21 9.29 22.74
CA LYS A 124 7.86 9.61 24.02
C LYS A 124 8.68 8.45 24.60
N GLN A 125 8.14 7.23 24.70
CA GLN A 125 8.89 6.07 25.20
C GLN A 125 10.18 5.80 24.41
N THR A 126 10.21 6.05 23.10
CA THR A 126 11.42 5.83 22.27
C THR A 126 12.50 6.92 22.46
N VAL A 127 12.21 8.02 23.14
CA VAL A 127 13.19 9.11 23.42
C VAL A 127 14.04 8.80 24.66
N ALA A 128 13.54 7.98 25.58
CA ALA A 128 14.14 7.78 26.90
C ALA A 128 15.46 6.97 26.93
N SER A 129 15.87 6.32 25.83
CA SER A 129 17.03 5.41 25.81
C SER A 129 18.26 5.93 25.03
N GLY A 130 18.23 7.17 24.55
CA GLY A 130 19.40 7.88 23.99
C GLY A 130 19.22 8.40 22.56
N TYR A 131 20.27 9.07 22.06
CA TYR A 131 20.28 9.74 20.76
C TYR A 131 19.99 8.79 19.59
N TYR A 132 18.80 8.92 18.99
CA TYR A 132 18.46 8.34 17.69
C TYR A 132 18.62 9.39 16.59
N LYS A 133 18.95 8.95 15.38
CA LYS A 133 18.84 9.78 14.16
C LYS A 133 17.51 9.47 13.47
N GLN A 134 16.88 10.49 12.88
CA GLN A 134 15.65 10.34 12.10
C GLN A 134 15.92 10.57 10.62
N LEU A 135 15.42 9.68 9.78
CA LEU A 135 15.41 9.80 8.32
C LEU A 135 13.96 9.71 7.81
N ASN A 136 13.58 10.61 6.91
CA ASN A 136 12.24 10.64 6.30
C ASN A 136 12.40 10.32 4.81
N VAL A 137 11.87 9.17 4.36
CA VAL A 137 11.94 8.76 2.95
C VAL A 137 10.58 8.91 2.31
N SER A 138 10.47 9.82 1.34
CA SER A 138 9.24 10.07 0.58
C SER A 138 8.79 8.84 -0.23
N PRO A 139 7.49 8.66 -0.51
CA PRO A 139 6.99 7.61 -1.40
C PRO A 139 7.70 7.60 -2.76
N GLY A 140 8.04 6.42 -3.28
CA GLY A 140 8.73 6.29 -4.58
C GLY A 140 10.15 6.87 -4.59
N LYS A 141 10.78 6.99 -3.42
CA LYS A 141 12.19 7.39 -3.26
C LYS A 141 12.90 6.46 -2.28
N SER A 142 14.22 6.56 -2.29
CA SER A 142 15.11 5.92 -1.34
C SER A 142 16.08 6.94 -0.76
N SER A 143 16.73 6.56 0.34
CA SER A 143 17.78 7.33 0.98
C SER A 143 18.75 6.37 1.68
N TYR A 144 19.92 6.86 2.08
CA TYR A 144 20.96 6.04 2.65
C TYR A 144 21.66 6.74 3.81
N VAL A 145 22.29 5.94 4.67
CA VAL A 145 23.17 6.42 5.74
C VAL A 145 24.51 5.73 5.56
N ASP A 146 25.56 6.53 5.41
CA ASP A 146 26.94 6.03 5.33
C ASP A 146 27.56 5.95 6.73
N LEU A 147 28.07 4.76 7.07
CA LEU A 147 28.94 4.47 8.20
C LEU A 147 30.29 3.94 7.66
N MET A 148 31.14 3.32 8.49
CA MET A 148 32.38 2.63 8.04
C MET A 148 32.38 1.13 8.39
N VAL A 149 33.14 0.30 7.63
CA VAL A 149 33.03 -1.18 7.42
C VAL A 149 31.90 -1.54 6.39
N GLU A 150 31.55 -2.74 5.84
CA GLU A 150 30.44 -2.83 4.81
C GLU A 150 29.54 -4.13 4.68
N LYS A 151 28.24 -3.96 4.29
CA LYS A 151 27.13 -4.91 3.90
C LYS A 151 26.59 -5.91 4.96
N HIS A 152 25.34 -6.42 4.97
CA HIS A 152 24.02 -6.09 4.33
C HIS A 152 22.80 -6.76 5.09
N ILE A 153 21.51 -6.49 4.76
CA ILE A 153 20.29 -7.13 5.38
C ILE A 153 19.16 -7.44 4.35
N PRO A 154 18.59 -8.67 4.29
CA PRO A 154 17.41 -9.00 3.48
C PRO A 154 16.07 -8.75 4.21
N GLY A 155 15.00 -8.47 3.46
CA GLY A 155 13.61 -8.46 3.97
C GLY A 155 12.81 -9.67 3.47
N PRO A 156 11.57 -9.90 3.98
CA PRO A 156 10.79 -9.00 4.84
C PRO A 156 10.52 -9.55 6.27
N THR A 157 9.66 -8.82 6.99
CA THR A 157 8.80 -9.21 8.14
C THR A 157 9.22 -8.70 9.53
N TYR A 158 8.23 -8.12 10.23
CA TYR A 158 8.21 -7.56 11.58
C TYR A 158 9.09 -6.31 11.88
N VAL A 159 8.52 -5.45 12.73
CA VAL A 159 9.04 -4.15 13.19
C VAL A 159 8.63 -4.03 14.67
N PRO A 160 9.49 -3.54 15.60
CA PRO A 160 10.83 -2.99 15.39
C PRO A 160 11.84 -4.03 14.92
N MET A 161 12.75 -3.60 14.03
CA MET A 161 13.89 -4.40 13.59
C MET A 161 15.08 -4.14 14.50
N SER A 162 15.70 -5.20 14.99
CA SER A 162 16.98 -5.18 15.69
C SER A 162 17.84 -6.35 15.19
N GLY A 163 19.17 -6.19 15.24
CA GLY A 163 20.10 -7.20 14.76
C GLY A 163 21.55 -6.76 14.93
N GLN A 164 22.46 -7.71 14.78
CA GLN A 164 23.91 -7.52 14.83
C GLN A 164 24.54 -8.33 13.70
N HIS A 165 25.64 -7.84 13.15
CA HIS A 165 26.39 -8.50 12.09
C HIS A 165 27.89 -8.37 12.40
N ARG A 166 28.64 -9.48 12.33
CA ARG A 166 30.11 -9.46 12.42
C ARG A 166 30.66 -9.09 11.05
N THR A 167 31.62 -8.20 11.04
CA THR A 167 32.14 -7.59 9.82
C THR A 167 33.43 -8.27 9.39
N GLU A 168 33.51 -8.74 8.14
CA GLU A 168 34.65 -9.55 7.67
C GLU A 168 35.86 -8.71 7.23
N MET A 169 35.66 -7.48 6.72
CA MET A 169 36.73 -6.60 6.24
C MET A 169 36.40 -5.11 6.49
N THR A 170 37.41 -4.30 6.85
CA THR A 170 37.29 -2.84 7.02
C THR A 170 36.96 -2.13 5.69
N GLY A 171 36.04 -1.14 5.70
CA GLY A 171 35.40 -0.58 4.49
C GLY A 171 34.49 0.64 4.74
N ILE A 172 33.40 0.83 3.97
CA ILE A 172 32.41 1.93 4.13
C ILE A 172 30.95 1.44 4.04
N TYR A 173 30.10 1.65 5.07
CA TYR A 173 28.85 0.89 5.33
C TYR A 173 27.67 1.72 4.81
N ARG A 174 27.23 1.48 3.58
CA ARG A 174 26.00 2.10 3.08
C ARG A 174 24.77 1.28 3.52
N LEU A 175 24.04 1.77 4.52
CA LEU A 175 22.72 1.23 4.86
C LEU A 175 21.67 1.90 3.97
N TYR A 176 21.06 1.11 3.08
CA TYR A 176 20.03 1.57 2.14
C TYR A 176 18.64 1.46 2.75
N PHE A 177 17.87 2.54 2.66
CA PHE A 177 16.50 2.61 3.14
C PHE A 177 15.56 3.00 1.99
N SER A 178 14.84 2.01 1.47
CA SER A 178 13.88 2.20 0.39
C SER A 178 12.47 2.48 0.93
N ASN A 179 11.75 3.37 0.25
CA ASN A 179 10.30 3.52 0.38
C ASN A 179 9.59 3.33 -0.98
N GLU A 180 10.21 2.57 -1.90
CA GLU A 180 9.73 2.34 -3.27
C GLU A 180 8.42 1.54 -3.31
N HIS A 181 8.16 0.70 -2.29
CA HIS A 181 6.93 -0.09 -2.18
C HIS A 181 5.78 0.60 -1.40
N SER A 182 5.99 1.79 -0.82
CA SER A 182 4.91 2.55 -0.16
C SER A 182 4.26 3.54 -1.13
N TRP A 183 2.96 3.42 -1.32
CA TRP A 183 2.19 4.30 -2.22
C TRP A 183 1.56 5.50 -1.49
N PHE A 184 1.43 5.43 -0.15
CA PHE A 184 0.59 6.35 0.64
C PHE A 184 1.29 6.99 1.84
N HIS A 185 2.43 6.46 2.29
CA HIS A 185 3.04 6.87 3.56
C HIS A 185 4.54 7.16 3.44
N VAL A 186 4.98 8.29 4.00
CA VAL A 186 6.40 8.60 4.21
C VAL A 186 6.96 7.63 5.24
N LEU A 187 8.01 6.90 4.87
CA LEU A 187 8.71 6.02 5.80
C LEU A 187 9.56 6.87 6.74
N LYS A 188 9.10 6.99 8.00
CA LYS A 188 9.79 7.70 9.09
C LYS A 188 10.63 6.70 9.87
N ILE A 189 11.93 6.70 9.62
CA ILE A 189 12.89 5.78 10.24
C ILE A 189 13.53 6.49 11.42
N ARG A 190 13.41 5.91 12.61
CA ARG A 190 14.25 6.25 13.77
C ARG A 190 15.22 5.11 13.96
N TYR A 191 16.52 5.37 13.85
CA TYR A 191 17.55 4.35 13.97
C TYR A 191 18.60 4.73 15.01
N ARG A 192 19.19 3.70 15.60
CA ARG A 192 20.40 3.75 16.42
C ARG A 192 21.29 2.60 15.95
N ILE A 193 22.52 2.91 15.57
CA ILE A 193 23.53 1.93 15.16
C ILE A 193 24.78 2.28 15.97
N ASN A 194 25.34 1.30 16.66
CA ASN A 194 26.59 1.43 17.38
C ASN A 194 27.56 0.40 16.76
N SER A 195 28.79 0.81 16.44
CA SER A 195 29.88 -0.13 16.16
C SER A 195 30.54 -0.54 17.47
N GLN A 196 31.05 -1.77 17.52
CA GLN A 196 31.92 -2.26 18.58
C GLN A 196 33.11 -2.96 17.92
N LEU A 197 34.31 -2.66 18.41
CA LEU A 197 35.52 -3.39 18.04
C LEU A 197 35.70 -4.51 19.06
N ASN A 198 35.61 -5.75 18.60
CA ASN A 198 36.15 -6.86 19.39
C ASN A 198 37.67 -6.66 19.42
N LYS A 199 38.23 -6.51 20.61
CA LYS A 199 39.64 -6.86 20.81
C LYS A 199 39.70 -8.38 20.83
N GLU A 200 40.60 -8.95 20.07
CA GLU A 200 41.01 -10.33 20.27
C GLU A 200 41.96 -10.32 21.49
N GLU A 201 41.84 -11.32 22.37
CA GLU A 201 42.68 -11.43 23.56
C GLU A 201 44.02 -12.04 23.13
N GLU A 202 45.12 -11.33 23.38
CA GLU A 202 46.48 -11.79 23.07
C GLU A 202 46.95 -12.77 24.17
N GLU A 203 47.14 -14.04 23.81
CA GLU A 203 47.94 -15.04 24.57
C GLU A 203 49.40 -15.05 24.09
#